data_AF-A0A6P4AV42-F1
#
_entry.id   AF-A0A6P4AV42-F1
#
_cell.length_a   1.000
_cell.length_b   1.000
_cell.length_c   1.000
_cell.angle_alpha   90.00
_cell.angle_beta   90.00
_cell.angle_gamma   90.00
#
_symmetry.space_group_name_H-M   'P 1'
#
loop_
_entity.id
_entity.type
_entity.pdbx_description
1 polymer ?
#
loop_
_entity_poly.entity_id
_entity_poly.type
_entity_poly.pdbx_seq_one_letter_code
_entity_poly.pdbx_strand_id
1 'polypeptide(L)'
;MASTNLPSGASKKFKPTDKELIQDFLHNKINERPLPNYETILEGELFGTEKNLLKIWEEHVENFYHGKDLYFFTTLKRKFSTNSLRMVRTIGLGSWEDEDIGKEIMANKTNQCIGMRK
;
A
#
# COMPACT_ATOMS: atom_id res chain seq x y z
N MET A 1 -26.91 -17.42 -24.21
CA MET A 1 -26.40 -17.27 -22.84
C MET A 1 -25.18 -18.17 -22.71
N ALA A 2 -23.98 -17.60 -22.59
CA ALA A 2 -22.76 -18.38 -22.43
C ALA A 2 -22.30 -18.25 -20.98
N SER A 3 -22.53 -19.30 -20.20
CA SER A 3 -22.00 -19.44 -18.84
C SER A 3 -20.53 -19.83 -18.94
N THR A 4 -19.63 -18.90 -18.63
CA THR A 4 -18.21 -19.21 -18.42
C THR A 4 -18.05 -19.77 -17.02
N ASN A 5 -17.93 -21.11 -16.94
CA ASN A 5 -17.56 -21.82 -15.72
C ASN A 5 -16.12 -21.43 -15.32
N LEU A 6 -15.98 -20.62 -14.27
CA LEU A 6 -14.69 -20.37 -13.62
C LEU A 6 -14.43 -21.53 -12.63
N PRO A 7 -13.25 -22.18 -12.67
CA PRO A 7 -12.97 -23.27 -11.74
C PRO A 7 -12.86 -22.72 -10.31
N SER A 8 -13.78 -23.20 -9.47
CA SER A 8 -13.74 -23.09 -8.02
C SER A 8 -12.43 -23.68 -7.49
N GLY A 9 -11.71 -22.94 -6.62
CA GLY A 9 -10.73 -23.57 -5.73
C GLY A 9 -9.42 -22.84 -5.42
N ALA A 10 -9.12 -21.68 -5.99
CA ALA A 10 -7.98 -20.88 -5.55
C ALA A 10 -8.19 -19.39 -5.80
N SER A 11 -8.78 -18.69 -4.83
CA SER A 11 -8.68 -17.23 -4.79
C SER A 11 -7.19 -16.89 -4.71
N LYS A 12 -6.60 -16.50 -5.84
CA LYS A 12 -5.18 -16.17 -5.95
C LYS A 12 -4.88 -15.14 -4.86
N LYS A 13 -4.08 -15.52 -3.85
CA LYS A 13 -3.72 -14.61 -2.76
C LYS A 13 -3.11 -13.37 -3.38
N PHE A 14 -3.64 -12.19 -3.07
CA PHE A 14 -3.07 -10.94 -3.54
C PHE A 14 -1.65 -10.82 -2.99
N LYS A 15 -0.69 -10.93 -3.90
CA LYS A 15 0.75 -10.88 -3.61
C LYS A 15 1.43 -10.13 -4.75
N PRO A 16 1.18 -8.82 -4.87
CA PRO A 16 1.78 -8.02 -5.93
C PRO A 16 3.29 -7.92 -5.71
N THR A 17 4.02 -7.83 -6.80
CA THR A 17 5.43 -7.47 -6.79
C THR A 17 5.58 -5.97 -6.48
N ASP A 18 6.75 -5.57 -5.97
CA ASP A 18 7.09 -4.15 -5.75
C ASP A 18 6.83 -3.31 -7.01
N LYS A 19 7.09 -3.88 -8.20
CA LYS A 19 6.87 -3.22 -9.48
C LYS A 19 5.38 -3.05 -9.83
N GLU A 20 4.56 -4.08 -9.63
CA GLU A 20 3.11 -3.99 -9.84
C GLU A 20 2.51 -2.94 -8.90
N LEU A 21 2.93 -2.91 -7.62
CA LEU A 21 2.51 -1.88 -6.66
C LEU A 21 2.79 -0.45 -7.14
N ILE A 22 3.95 -0.23 -7.75
CA ILE A 22 4.31 1.10 -8.26
C ILE A 22 3.61 1.43 -9.59
N GLN A 23 3.70 0.55 -10.58
CA GLN A 23 3.27 0.86 -11.95
C GLN A 23 1.77 0.72 -12.17
N ASP A 24 1.18 -0.33 -11.60
CA ASP A 24 -0.20 -0.69 -11.89
C ASP A 24 -1.17 -0.15 -10.82
N PHE A 25 -0.67 0.08 -9.60
CA PHE A 25 -1.47 0.62 -8.50
C PHE A 25 -1.18 2.09 -8.22
N LEU A 26 0.01 2.43 -7.71
CA LEU A 26 0.31 3.80 -7.28
C LEU A 26 0.30 4.81 -8.43
N HIS A 27 0.98 4.50 -9.54
CA HIS A 27 1.00 5.36 -10.70
C HIS A 27 -0.41 5.56 -11.30
N ASN A 28 -1.21 4.50 -11.38
CA ASN A 28 -2.58 4.61 -11.86
C ASN A 28 -3.46 5.43 -10.91
N LYS A 29 -3.32 5.26 -9.59
CA LYS A 29 -4.03 6.08 -8.59
C LYS A 29 -3.70 7.57 -8.73
N ILE A 30 -2.41 7.91 -8.90
CA ILE A 30 -1.97 9.31 -9.05
C ILE A 30 -2.50 9.93 -10.35
N ASN A 31 -2.59 9.15 -11.42
CA ASN A 31 -3.04 9.61 -12.74
C ASN A 31 -4.54 9.37 -12.98
N GLU A 32 -5.31 9.05 -11.94
CA GLU A 32 -6.76 8.79 -12.01
C GLU A 32 -7.15 7.72 -13.05
N ARG A 33 -6.30 6.71 -13.22
CA ARG A 33 -6.52 5.58 -14.14
C ARG A 33 -7.17 4.39 -13.41
N PRO A 34 -7.92 3.54 -14.12
CA PRO A 34 -8.49 2.32 -13.53
C PRO A 34 -7.43 1.43 -12.87
N LEU A 35 -7.74 0.93 -11.67
CA LEU A 35 -6.88 0.00 -10.94
C LEU A 35 -7.16 -1.46 -11.39
N PRO A 36 -6.13 -2.35 -11.41
CA PRO A 36 -6.31 -3.75 -11.80
C PRO A 36 -7.32 -4.53 -10.94
N ASN A 37 -7.49 -4.14 -9.68
CA ASN A 37 -8.52 -4.66 -8.77
C ASN A 37 -8.76 -3.67 -7.61
N TYR A 38 -9.94 -3.04 -7.59
CA TYR A 38 -10.27 -1.95 -6.64
C TYR A 38 -10.45 -2.43 -5.19
N GLU A 39 -10.76 -3.71 -4.95
CA GLU A 39 -11.04 -4.23 -3.60
C GLU A 39 -9.78 -4.60 -2.80
N THR A 40 -8.59 -4.38 -3.36
CA THR A 40 -7.34 -4.95 -2.80
C THR A 40 -6.43 -3.98 -2.08
N ILE A 41 -6.60 -2.67 -2.31
CA ILE A 41 -5.84 -1.62 -1.63
C ILE A 41 -6.83 -0.64 -1.02
N LEU A 42 -6.71 -0.43 0.29
CA LEU A 42 -7.59 0.42 1.07
C LEU A 42 -7.16 1.88 0.91
N GLU A 43 -8.11 2.82 1.02
CA GLU A 43 -7.81 4.25 1.05
C GLU A 43 -7.98 4.77 2.48
N GLY A 44 -6.98 5.48 3.00
CA GLY A 44 -7.07 6.03 4.35
C GLY A 44 -5.80 6.73 4.81
N GLU A 45 -5.96 7.64 5.77
CA GLU A 45 -4.82 8.25 6.44
C GLU A 45 -4.25 7.26 7.46
N LEU A 46 -3.06 6.73 7.18
CA LEU A 46 -2.35 5.82 8.07
C LEU A 46 -1.57 6.57 9.15
N PHE A 47 -1.10 7.79 8.86
CA PHE A 47 -0.23 8.55 9.76
C PHE A 47 -1.02 9.56 10.60
N GLY A 48 -0.70 9.63 11.88
CA GLY A 48 -1.32 10.55 12.83
C GLY A 48 -1.55 9.89 14.18
N THR A 49 -2.25 10.60 15.05
CA THR A 49 -2.53 10.16 16.42
C THR A 49 -3.93 9.56 16.58
N GLU A 50 -4.79 9.67 15.57
CA GLU A 50 -6.21 9.29 15.65
C GLU A 50 -6.44 7.78 15.67
N LYS A 51 -5.64 7.02 14.91
CA LYS A 51 -5.75 5.56 14.82
C LYS A 51 -4.41 4.90 15.10
N ASN A 52 -4.44 3.80 15.83
CA ASN A 52 -3.30 2.92 16.02
C ASN A 52 -3.45 1.68 15.12
N LEU A 53 -2.38 0.88 15.02
CA LEU A 53 -2.35 -0.31 14.15
C LEU A 53 -3.46 -1.32 14.45
N LEU A 54 -3.75 -1.56 15.73
CA LEU A 54 -4.78 -2.52 16.15
C LEU A 54 -6.15 -2.09 15.65
N LYS A 55 -6.50 -0.81 15.83
CA LYS A 55 -7.78 -0.26 15.36
C LYS A 55 -7.90 -0.32 13.84
N ILE A 56 -6.83 0.02 13.11
CA ILE A 56 -6.82 -0.09 11.64
C ILE A 56 -7.02 -1.55 11.22
N TRP A 57 -6.43 -2.50 11.94
CA TRP A 57 -6.58 -3.92 11.68
C TRP A 57 -8.02 -4.39 11.93
N GLU A 58 -8.60 -4.06 13.08
CA GLU A 58 -9.97 -4.44 13.48
C GLU A 58 -11.02 -3.88 12.51
N GLU A 59 -10.83 -2.66 12.00
CA GLU A 59 -11.74 -2.02 11.04
C GLU A 59 -11.76 -2.72 9.67
N HIS A 60 -10.68 -3.41 9.27
CA HIS A 60 -10.50 -3.91 7.91
C HIS A 60 -10.37 -5.43 7.81
N VAL A 61 -10.18 -6.12 8.92
CA VAL A 61 -10.08 -7.58 8.98
C VAL A 61 -11.21 -8.10 9.83
N GLU A 62 -12.32 -8.48 9.19
CA GLU A 62 -13.42 -9.19 9.86
C GLU A 62 -12.91 -10.53 10.40
N ASN A 63 -12.60 -10.57 11.70
CA ASN A 63 -12.42 -11.74 12.58
C ASN A 63 -11.46 -12.87 12.17
N PHE A 64 -10.86 -12.85 10.99
CA PHE A 64 -9.97 -13.92 10.54
C PHE A 64 -8.67 -13.36 9.98
N TYR A 65 -7.66 -13.38 10.86
CA TYR A 65 -6.25 -13.31 10.48
C TYR A 65 -5.91 -14.51 9.59
N HIS A 66 -6.12 -14.37 8.28
CA HIS A 66 -5.73 -15.40 7.31
C HIS A 66 -4.27 -15.26 6.84
N GLY A 67 -3.43 -14.51 7.58
CA GLY A 67 -2.05 -14.19 7.18
C GLY A 67 -2.01 -13.44 5.86
N LYS A 68 -2.94 -12.51 5.67
CA LYS A 68 -3.00 -11.63 4.49
C LYS A 68 -2.39 -10.28 4.84
N ASP A 69 -1.59 -9.75 3.93
CA ASP A 69 -1.05 -8.40 4.05
C ASP A 69 -2.15 -7.39 3.74
N LEU A 70 -2.13 -6.26 4.45
CA LEU A 70 -2.98 -5.11 4.15
C LEU A 70 -2.18 -4.06 3.37
N TYR A 71 -2.80 -3.53 2.32
CA TYR A 71 -2.21 -2.48 1.49
C TYR A 71 -3.07 -1.23 1.61
N PHE A 72 -2.43 -0.08 1.80
CA PHE A 72 -3.10 1.21 1.93
C PHE A 72 -2.49 2.25 0.99
N PHE A 73 -3.35 3.02 0.32
CA PHE A 73 -2.99 4.34 -0.16
C PHE A 73 -3.15 5.33 0.99
N THR A 74 -2.04 5.94 1.39
CA THR A 74 -2.01 7.00 2.41
C THR A 74 -1.25 8.20 1.89
N THR A 75 -1.58 9.38 2.42
CA THR A 75 -0.84 10.60 2.11
C THR A 75 0.44 10.65 2.94
N LEU A 76 1.60 10.76 2.28
CA LEU A 76 2.87 10.96 2.98
C LEU A 76 3.05 12.45 3.32
N LYS A 77 2.92 12.80 4.60
CA LYS A 77 3.03 14.18 5.09
C LYS A 77 4.46 14.50 5.50
N ARG A 78 4.89 15.73 5.25
CA ARG A 78 6.18 16.26 5.75
C ARG A 78 6.00 16.77 7.18
N LYS A 79 7.02 16.63 8.03
CA LYS A 79 6.99 17.28 9.35
C LYS A 79 6.99 18.81 9.17
N PHE A 80 6.13 19.51 9.90
CA PHE A 80 5.87 20.97 9.80
C PHE A 80 7.05 21.89 10.23
N SER A 81 8.28 21.40 10.24
CA SER A 81 9.47 22.23 10.43
C SER A 81 9.87 22.82 9.07
N THR A 82 10.19 24.11 9.04
CA THR A 82 10.39 24.93 7.83
C THR A 82 11.45 24.42 6.85
N ASN A 83 12.25 23.41 7.20
CA ASN A 83 13.24 22.77 6.32
C ASN A 83 13.34 21.25 6.51
N SER A 84 12.34 20.59 7.10
CA SER A 84 12.46 19.16 7.37
C SER A 84 12.21 18.33 6.10
N LEU A 85 13.20 17.55 5.68
CA LEU A 85 13.00 16.46 4.70
C LEU A 85 12.34 15.21 5.32
N ARG A 86 12.11 15.23 6.63
CA ARG A 86 11.57 14.08 7.36
C ARG A 86 10.06 13.99 7.18
N MET A 87 9.61 12.78 6.91
CA MET A 87 8.19 12.46 6.79
C MET A 87 7.58 12.15 8.15
N VAL A 88 6.27 12.37 8.29
CA VAL A 88 5.51 11.93 9.44
C VAL A 88 5.40 10.41 9.38
N ARG A 89 5.77 9.77 10.48
CA ARG A 89 5.70 8.31 10.68
C ARG A 89 5.00 7.95 12.00
N THR A 90 4.36 8.94 12.64
CA THR A 90 3.59 8.73 13.87
C THR A 90 2.33 7.93 13.56
N ILE A 91 2.01 6.96 14.39
CA ILE A 91 0.81 6.14 14.29
C ILE A 91 0.26 5.84 15.69
N GLY A 92 -0.90 6.40 16.00
CA GLY A 92 -1.48 6.40 17.34
C GLY A 92 -0.55 7.06 18.34
N LEU A 93 -0.17 6.31 19.39
CA LEU A 93 0.76 6.75 20.43
C LEU A 93 2.23 6.41 20.13
N GLY A 94 2.49 5.71 19.02
CA GLY A 94 3.82 5.26 18.60
C GLY A 94 4.33 5.97 17.35
N SER A 95 5.50 5.56 16.88
CA SER A 95 6.06 5.99 15.60
C SER A 95 6.76 4.82 14.92
N TRP A 96 6.68 4.76 13.59
CA TRP A 96 7.48 3.84 12.80
C TRP A 96 8.89 4.38 12.61
N GLU A 97 9.86 3.50 12.76
CA GLU A 97 11.27 3.76 12.50
C GLU A 97 11.66 3.12 11.17
N ASP A 98 12.56 3.76 10.45
CA ASP A 98 13.11 3.22 9.20
C ASP A 98 14.17 2.18 9.59
N GLU A 99 14.00 0.93 9.16
CA GLU A 99 14.99 -0.13 9.42
C GLU A 99 16.07 -0.19 8.33
N ASP A 100 15.79 0.34 7.13
CA ASP A 100 16.72 0.35 6.01
C ASP A 100 16.81 1.72 5.29
N ILE A 101 17.78 1.83 4.36
CA ILE A 101 18.03 3.06 3.59
C ILE A 101 16.96 3.26 2.49
N GLY A 102 16.20 2.23 2.16
CA GLY A 102 15.29 2.12 1.05
C GLY A 102 15.88 1.33 -0.10
N LYS A 103 15.05 0.52 -0.77
CA LYS A 103 15.37 -0.22 -1.98
C LYS A 103 14.75 0.44 -3.21
N GLU A 104 15.58 0.80 -4.19
CA GLU A 104 15.10 1.31 -5.47
C GLU A 104 14.37 0.21 -6.27
N ILE A 105 13.27 0.61 -6.91
CA ILE A 105 12.47 -0.25 -7.77
C ILE A 105 12.68 0.23 -9.21
N MET A 106 13.22 -0.65 -10.05
CA MET A 106 13.60 -0.34 -11.43
C MET A 106 12.58 -0.88 -12.44
N ALA A 107 12.31 -0.12 -13.50
CA ALA A 107 11.48 -0.58 -14.61
C ALA A 107 12.25 -1.55 -15.52
N ASN A 108 11.70 -2.76 -15.77
CA ASN A 108 12.38 -3.81 -16.54
C ASN A 108 12.86 -3.41 -17.94
N LYS A 109 12.16 -2.47 -18.61
CA LYS A 109 12.44 -2.13 -20.02
C LYS A 109 13.45 -1.00 -20.17
N THR A 110 13.52 -0.09 -19.21
CA THR A 110 14.25 1.17 -19.34
C THR A 110 15.38 1.31 -18.33
N ASN A 111 15.49 0.40 -17.35
CA ASN A 111 16.36 0.55 -16.17
C ASN A 111 16.21 1.94 -15.50
N GLN A 112 15.01 2.51 -15.57
CA GLN A 112 14.68 3.76 -14.90
C GLN A 112 14.15 3.45 -13.50
N CYS A 113 14.62 4.19 -12.50
CA CYS A 113 14.03 4.15 -11.16
C CYS A 113 12.60 4.71 -11.22
N ILE A 114 11.63 3.92 -10.78
CA ILE A 114 10.19 4.26 -10.80
C ILE A 114 9.60 4.41 -9.39
N GLY A 115 10.33 4.04 -8.36
CA GLY A 115 9.87 4.11 -6.98
C GLY A 115 10.93 3.61 -6.00
N MET A 116 10.61 3.73 -4.72
CA MET A 116 11.46 3.25 -3.64
C MET A 116 10.58 2.56 -2.59
N ARG A 117 11.01 1.40 -2.13
CA ARG A 117 10.43 0.69 -0.99
C ARG A 117 11.24 1.03 0.25
N LYS A 118 10.56 1.45 1.31
CA LYS A 118 11.08 1.73 2.65
C LYS A 118 10.08 1.15 3.64
#